data_AF-L1P1I2-F1
#
_entry.id   AF-L1P1I2-F1
#
_cell.length_a   1.000
_cell.length_b   1.000
_cell.length_c   1.000
_cell.angle_alpha   90.00
_cell.angle_beta   90.00
_cell.angle_gamma   90.00
#
_symmetry.space_group_name_H-M   'P 1'
#
loop_
_entity.id
_entity.type
_entity.pdbx_description
1 polymer ?
#
loop_
_entity_poly.entity_id
_entity_poly.type
_entity_poly.pdbx_seq_one_letter_code
_entity_poly.pdbx_strand_id
1 'polypeptide(L)' 'MRRMMKMGKRCYHAKQNYQLGDQKYKAQSRLEKEEYVYDELMKNHKEQLTDYQISGARKYLDEVREEHIKEIAKKLK' A
#
# COMPACT_ATOMS: atom_id res chain seq x y z
N MET A 1 -8.38 8.30 15.36
CA MET A 1 -7.21 8.34 14.45
C MET A 1 -7.26 7.37 13.25
N ARG A 2 -8.17 6.36 13.17
CA ARG A 2 -8.37 5.53 11.94
C ARG A 2 -8.63 6.35 10.66
N ARG A 3 -9.21 7.54 10.80
CA ARG A 3 -9.56 8.43 9.68
C ARG A 3 -8.30 9.01 8.99
N MET A 4 -7.23 9.27 9.73
CA MET A 4 -5.99 9.86 9.21
C MET A 4 -5.24 8.88 8.30
N MET A 5 -5.08 7.62 8.72
CA MET A 5 -4.51 6.57 7.86
C MET A 5 -5.33 6.32 6.59
N LYS A 6 -6.66 6.33 6.70
CA LYS A 6 -7.54 6.14 5.53
C LYS A 6 -7.46 7.31 4.54
N MET A 7 -7.28 8.54 5.03
CA MET A 7 -7.04 9.70 4.16
C MET A 7 -5.64 9.66 3.55
N GLY A 8 -4.59 9.43 4.35
CA GLY A 8 -3.21 9.33 3.87
C GLY A 8 -3.05 8.30 2.77
N LYS A 9 -3.60 7.09 2.97
CA LYS A 9 -3.62 6.03 1.95
C LYS A 9 -4.24 6.48 0.62
N ARG A 10 -5.41 7.14 0.67
CA ARG A 10 -6.08 7.64 -0.54
C ARG A 10 -5.27 8.72 -1.25
N CYS A 11 -4.67 9.64 -0.49
CA CYS A 11 -3.81 10.68 -1.03
C CYS A 11 -2.58 10.09 -1.73
N TYR A 12 -1.94 9.08 -1.14
CA TYR A 12 -0.79 8.44 -1.76
C TYR A 12 -1.15 7.62 -3.00
N HIS A 13 -2.29 6.92 -3.04
CA HIS A 13 -2.77 6.31 -4.28
C HIS A 13 -3.04 7.34 -5.39
N ALA A 14 -3.65 8.48 -5.05
CA ALA A 14 -3.89 9.55 -6.01
C ALA A 14 -2.57 10.17 -6.50
N LYS A 15 -1.61 10.38 -5.59
CA LYS A 15 -0.25 10.85 -5.91
C LYS A 15 0.47 9.87 -6.83
N GLN A 16 0.42 8.57 -6.53
CA GLN A 16 1.03 7.53 -7.36
C GLN A 16 0.43 7.52 -8.76
N ASN A 17 -0.90 7.60 -8.86
CA ASN A 17 -1.60 7.67 -10.14
C ASN A 17 -1.19 8.91 -10.93
N TYR A 18 -1.13 10.07 -10.29
CA TYR A 18 -0.69 11.31 -10.94
C TYR A 18 0.77 11.21 -11.44
N GLN A 19 1.67 10.59 -10.68
CA GLN A 19 3.08 10.45 -11.04
C GLN A 19 3.32 9.45 -12.19
N LEU A 20 2.61 8.32 -12.17
CA LEU A 20 2.79 7.25 -13.16
C LEU A 20 1.91 7.44 -14.40
N GLY A 21 0.78 8.11 -14.25
CA GLY A 21 -0.34 8.11 -15.19
C GLY A 21 -1.26 6.90 -15.02
N ASP A 22 -2.51 7.07 -15.43
CA ASP A 22 -3.61 6.11 -15.21
C ASP A 22 -3.32 4.71 -15.75
N GLN A 23 -2.74 4.61 -16.96
CA GLN A 23 -2.41 3.31 -17.56
C GLN A 23 -1.37 2.54 -16.75
N LYS A 24 -0.27 3.20 -16.37
CA LYS A 24 0.81 2.55 -15.60
C LYS A 24 0.36 2.22 -14.19
N TYR A 25 -0.40 3.10 -13.56
CA TYR A 25 -0.99 2.83 -12.25
C TYR A 25 -1.97 1.64 -12.29
N LYS A 26 -2.84 1.57 -13.29
CA LYS A 26 -3.78 0.44 -13.45
C LYS A 26 -3.07 -0.88 -13.72
N ALA A 27 -1.93 -0.87 -14.42
CA ALA A 27 -1.13 -2.05 -14.69
C ALA A 27 -0.47 -2.67 -13.44
N GLN A 28 -0.26 -1.88 -12.38
CA GLN A 28 0.29 -2.38 -11.12
C GLN A 28 -0.66 -3.34 -10.42
N SER A 29 -0.10 -4.39 -9.84
CA SER A 29 -0.77 -5.27 -8.89
C SER A 29 -1.21 -4.51 -7.64
N ARG A 30 -2.11 -5.13 -6.86
CA ARG A 30 -2.50 -4.59 -5.56
C ARG A 30 -1.29 -4.48 -4.61
N LEU A 31 -0.38 -5.45 -4.62
CA LEU A 31 0.81 -5.43 -3.78
C LEU A 31 1.69 -4.21 -4.08
N GLU A 32 2.03 -3.96 -5.35
CA GLU A 32 2.87 -2.82 -5.74
C GLU A 32 2.27 -1.47 -5.35
N LYS A 33 0.94 -1.34 -5.42
CA LYS A 33 0.22 -0.13 -5.00
C LYS A 33 0.30 0.07 -3.49
N GLU A 34 0.12 -0.99 -2.72
CA GLU A 34 0.13 -0.93 -1.25
C GLU A 34 1.54 -0.78 -0.67
N GLU A 35 2.56 -1.37 -1.30
CA GLU A 35 3.98 -1.16 -0.94
C GLU A 35 4.36 0.31 -1.09
N TYR A 36 4.01 0.95 -2.22
CA TYR A 36 4.25 2.38 -2.41
C TYR A 36 3.58 3.24 -1.34
N VAL A 37 2.31 2.96 -1.01
CA VAL A 37 1.59 3.71 0.02
C VAL A 37 2.23 3.55 1.39
N TYR A 38 2.63 2.31 1.73
CA TYR A 38 3.32 2.04 2.99
C TYR A 38 4.63 2.81 3.08
N ASP A 39 5.45 2.78 2.02
CA ASP A 39 6.73 3.48 1.99
C ASP A 39 6.56 5.00 2.13
N GLU A 40 5.60 5.59 1.43
CA GLU A 40 5.32 7.02 1.56
C GLU A 40 4.78 7.38 2.96
N LEU A 41 3.99 6.52 3.59
CA LEU A 41 3.53 6.72 4.97
C LEU A 41 4.70 6.65 5.96
N MET A 42 5.59 5.67 5.82
CA MET A 42 6.77 5.54 6.67
C MET A 42 7.76 6.67 6.46
N LYS A 43 7.92 7.16 5.22
CA LYS A 43 8.82 8.26 4.90
C LYS A 43 8.34 9.59 5.47
N ASN A 44 7.04 9.89 5.37
CA ASN A 44 6.52 11.22 5.67
C ASN A 44 5.84 11.34 7.05
N HIS A 45 5.38 10.22 7.62
CA HIS A 45 4.54 10.24 8.83
C HIS A 45 5.00 9.31 9.94
N LYS A 46 6.16 8.64 9.82
CA LYS A 46 6.63 7.69 10.85
C LYS A 46 6.64 8.27 12.26
N GLU A 47 7.07 9.52 12.43
CA GLU A 47 7.11 10.19 13.74
C GLU A 47 5.71 10.52 14.30
N GLN A 48 4.70 10.58 13.43
CA GLN A 48 3.30 10.86 13.79
C GLN A 48 2.49 9.57 14.01
N LEU A 49 3.08 8.41 13.69
CA LEU A 49 2.45 7.10 13.81
C LEU A 49 2.93 6.41 15.06
N THR A 50 1.99 5.82 15.80
CA THR A 50 2.31 4.93 16.93
C THR A 50 2.84 3.59 16.41
N ASP A 51 3.64 2.90 17.22
CA ASP A 51 4.14 1.55 16.90
C ASP A 51 3.01 0.56 16.59
N TYR A 52 1.85 0.71 17.25
CA TYR A 52 0.66 -0.08 16.97
C TYR A 52 0.12 0.16 15.56
N GLN A 53 0.15 1.40 15.08
CA GLN A 53 -0.28 1.73 13.73
C GLN A 53 0.72 1.23 12.69
N ILE A 54 2.02 1.38 12.95
CA ILE A 54 3.08 0.88 12.07
C ILE A 54 2.99 -0.65 11.95
N SER A 55 2.85 -1.35 13.07
CA SER A 55 2.70 -2.81 13.08
C SER A 55 1.41 -3.27 12.38
N GLY A 56 0.29 -2.57 12.58
CA GLY A 56 -0.95 -2.85 11.88
C GLY A 56 -0.84 -2.64 10.36
N ALA A 57 -0.16 -1.58 9.91
CA ALA A 57 0.07 -1.34 8.49
C ALA A 57 1.00 -2.39 7.87
N ARG A 58 2.04 -2.81 8.59
CA ARG A 58 2.94 -3.88 8.16
C ARG A 58 2.22 -5.22 8.05
N LYS A 59 1.40 -5.58 9.04
CA LYS A 59 0.59 -6.80 9.00
C LYS A 59 -0.35 -6.82 7.79
N TYR A 60 -1.01 -5.70 7.50
CA TYR A 60 -1.85 -5.59 6.30
C TYR A 60 -1.04 -5.77 5.01
N LEU A 61 0.18 -5.24 4.94
CA LEU A 61 1.04 -5.42 3.78
C LEU A 61 1.45 -6.89 3.59
N ASP A 62 1.78 -7.57 4.69
CA ASP A 62 2.10 -9.01 4.67
C ASP A 62 0.90 -9.85 4.20
N GLU A 63 -0.32 -9.53 4.65
CA GLU A 63 -1.56 -10.17 4.16
C GLU A 63 -1.75 -10.00 2.64
N VAL A 64 -1.53 -8.78 2.13
CA VAL A 64 -1.60 -8.49 0.68
C VAL A 64 -0.52 -9.25 -0.09
N ARG A 65 0.68 -9.38 0.48
CA ARG A 65 1.78 -10.13 -0.13
C ARG A 65 1.45 -11.62 -0.24
N GLU A 66 0.90 -12.21 0.81
CA GLU A 66 0.44 -13.60 0.76
C GLU A 66 -0.67 -13.81 -0.28
N GLU A 67 -1.65 -12.91 -0.34
CA GLU A 67 -2.71 -12.96 -1.35
C GLU A 67 -2.12 -12.91 -2.77
N HIS A 68 -1.17 -11.99 -3.01
CA HIS A 68 -0.51 -11.84 -4.29
C HIS A 68 0.26 -13.10 -4.72
N ILE A 69 1.00 -13.74 -3.80
CA ILE A 69 1.70 -15.01 -4.06
C ILE A 69 0.70 -16.11 -4.39
N LYS A 70 -0.42 -16.21 -3.66
CA LYS A 70 -1.48 -17.19 -3.93
C LYS A 70 -2.11 -16.97 -5.31
N GLU A 71 -2.31 -15.72 -5.73
CA GLU A 71 -2.82 -15.37 -7.06
C GLU A 71 -1.84 -15.76 -8.17
N ILE A 72 -0.55 -15.49 -8.00
CA ILE A 72 0.49 -15.91 -8.94
C ILE A 72 0.54 -17.43 -9.04
N ALA A 73 0.56 -18.13 -7.90
CA ALA A 73 0.59 -19.59 -7.86
C ALA A 73 -0.62 -20.23 -8.54
N LYS A 74 -1.80 -19.60 -8.49
CA LYS A 74 -3.00 -20.06 -9.22
C LYS A 74 -2.88 -19.89 -10.73
N LYS A 75 -2.21 -18.83 -11.21
CA LYS A 75 -2.02 -18.57 -12.65
C LYS A 75 -0.95 -19.45 -13.30
N LEU A 76 -0.08 -20.06 -12.50
CA LEU A 76 0.99 -20.96 -12.94
C LEU A 76 0.56 -22.43 -13.00
N LYS A 77 -0.68 -22.75 -12.59
CA LYS A 77 -1.28 -24.09 -12.74
C LYS A 77 -2.19 -24.13 -13.95
#